data_AF-M1XLM3-F1
#
_entry.id   AF-M1XLM3-F1
#
_cell.length_a   1.000
_cell.length_b   1.000
_cell.length_c   1.000
_cell.angle_alpha   90.00
_cell.angle_beta   90.00
_cell.angle_gamma   90.00
#
_symmetry.space_group_name_H-M   'P 1'
#
loop_
_entity.id
_entity.type
_entity.pdbx_description
1 polymer ?
#
loop_
_entity_poly.entity_id
_entity_poly.type
_entity_poly.pdbx_seq_one_letter_code
_entity_poly.pdbx_strand_id
1 'polypeptide(L)'
;MLDRETTRMNYETSQGHMDLLRYTCETLSLEFDRWDEPYVSGPSLYFLIVADVDFVEYTDPLGANTWPIDRCGVVSESAEPFVDVARDVAFSCDGAVVVAADGTIQEQMVRVRSPSPEEMDTDEALSYPDWMGTKHLSALEISTREEVLWAVTLSEEDGRVTSFLNGTYKDYPREGIGGRWRPE
;
A
#
# COMPACT_ATOMS: atom_id res chain seq x y z
N MET A 1 -15.24 3.32 -20.13
CA MET A 1 -14.28 2.47 -20.85
C MET A 1 -13.03 3.29 -21.11
N LEU A 2 -12.05 3.19 -20.21
CA LEU A 2 -10.71 3.70 -20.47
C LEU A 2 -10.12 2.95 -21.68
N ASP A 3 -9.40 3.66 -22.54
CA ASP A 3 -8.74 3.03 -23.68
C ASP A 3 -7.66 2.05 -23.19
N ARG A 4 -7.49 0.90 -23.86
CA ARG A 4 -6.52 -0.14 -23.46
C ARG A 4 -5.09 0.40 -23.37
N GLU A 5 -4.78 1.43 -24.16
CA GLU A 5 -3.50 2.12 -24.14
C GLU A 5 -3.31 2.95 -22.86
N THR A 6 -4.35 3.65 -22.39
CA THR A 6 -4.36 4.37 -21.10
C THR A 6 -4.22 3.41 -19.93
N THR A 7 -4.96 2.29 -19.93
CA THR A 7 -4.81 1.26 -18.89
C THR A 7 -3.40 0.70 -18.82
N ARG A 8 -2.76 0.44 -19.98
CA ARG A 8 -1.39 -0.07 -20.02
C ARG A 8 -0.36 0.97 -19.54
N MET A 9 -0.51 2.24 -19.94
CA MET A 9 0.35 3.32 -19.46
C MET A 9 0.21 3.52 -17.95
N ASN A 10 -1.02 3.55 -17.43
CA ASN A 10 -1.27 3.63 -15.99
C ASN A 10 -0.63 2.46 -15.24
N TYR A 11 -0.72 1.25 -15.80
CA TYR A 11 -0.07 0.08 -15.21
C TYR A 11 1.46 0.18 -15.20
N GLU A 12 2.07 0.53 -16.34
CA GLU A 12 3.54 0.70 -16.46
C GLU A 12 4.08 1.77 -15.50
N THR A 13 3.37 2.90 -15.35
CA THR A 13 3.74 3.97 -14.41
C THR A 13 3.48 3.55 -12.96
N SER A 14 2.35 2.91 -12.67
CA SER A 14 2.00 2.44 -11.33
C SER A 14 2.99 1.41 -10.77
N GLN A 15 3.60 0.58 -11.63
CA GLN A 15 4.62 -0.37 -11.19
C GLN A 15 5.84 0.34 -10.63
N GLY A 16 6.29 1.43 -11.26
CA GLY A 16 7.40 2.24 -10.75
C GLY A 16 7.08 2.88 -9.39
N HIS A 17 5.84 3.37 -9.23
CA HIS A 17 5.38 3.88 -7.93
C HIS A 17 5.31 2.77 -6.88
N MET A 18 4.75 1.61 -7.22
CA MET A 18 4.71 0.44 -6.33
C MET A 18 6.10 0.03 -5.86
N ASP A 19 7.08 -0.04 -6.76
CA ASP A 19 8.45 -0.40 -6.40
C ASP A 19 9.09 0.62 -5.43
N LEU A 20 8.85 1.93 -5.61
CA LEU A 20 9.32 2.98 -4.70
C LEU A 20 8.65 2.90 -3.32
N LEU A 21 7.33 2.69 -3.28
CA LEU A 21 6.58 2.52 -2.05
C LEU A 21 7.04 1.27 -1.29
N ARG A 22 7.21 0.15 -2.00
CA ARG A 22 7.75 -1.09 -1.42
C ARG A 22 9.15 -0.87 -0.85
N TYR A 23 10.06 -0.26 -1.61
CA TYR A 23 11.42 0.02 -1.16
C TYR A 23 11.45 0.90 0.10
N THR A 24 10.54 1.89 0.17
CA THR A 24 10.39 2.73 1.35
C THR A 24 9.95 1.91 2.57
N CYS A 25 8.92 1.07 2.41
CA CYS A 25 8.49 0.15 3.47
C CYS A 25 9.59 -0.81 3.92
N GLU A 26 10.35 -1.38 2.98
CA GLU A 26 11.49 -2.27 3.26
C GLU A 26 12.59 -1.54 4.04
N THR A 27 12.89 -0.29 3.65
CA THR A 27 13.85 0.56 4.35
C THR A 27 13.42 0.81 5.80
N LEU A 28 12.17 1.23 6.02
CA LEU A 28 11.64 1.47 7.37
C LEU A 28 11.60 0.19 8.22
N SER A 29 11.26 -0.94 7.60
CA SER A 29 11.26 -2.25 8.26
C SER A 29 12.64 -2.65 8.76
N LEU A 30 13.68 -2.44 7.95
CA LEU A 30 15.06 -2.76 8.29
C LEU A 30 15.67 -1.81 9.32
N GLU A 31 15.34 -0.52 9.24
CA GLU A 31 15.81 0.50 10.18
C GLU A 31 15.27 0.30 11.60
N PHE A 32 14.08 -0.31 11.74
CA PHE A 32 13.52 -0.63 13.04
C PHE A 32 14.13 -1.92 13.61
N ASP A 33 14.70 -1.84 14.80
CA ASP A 33 15.46 -2.93 15.43
C ASP A 33 14.73 -3.62 16.59
N ARG A 34 13.53 -3.15 16.96
CA ARG A 34 12.78 -3.59 18.16
C ARG A 34 11.60 -4.53 17.88
N TRP A 35 11.60 -5.21 16.73
CA TRP A 35 10.52 -6.13 16.34
C TRP A 35 10.31 -7.31 17.31
N ASP A 36 11.38 -7.77 17.97
CA ASP A 36 11.33 -8.88 18.92
C ASP A 36 10.95 -8.44 20.35
N GLU A 37 10.71 -7.14 20.57
CA GLU A 37 10.34 -6.62 21.88
C GLU A 37 8.84 -6.77 22.15
N PRO A 38 8.45 -7.37 23.28
CA PRO A 38 7.04 -7.51 23.62
C PRO A 38 6.40 -6.14 23.84
N TYR A 39 5.18 -5.97 23.32
CA TYR A 39 4.37 -4.74 23.41
C TYR A 39 4.91 -3.52 22.65
N VAL A 40 5.90 -3.71 21.77
CA VAL A 40 6.40 -2.65 20.88
C VAL A 40 5.73 -2.81 19.51
N SER A 41 5.03 -1.76 19.06
CA SER A 41 4.57 -1.65 17.68
C SER A 41 5.66 -1.01 16.82
N GLY A 42 5.95 -1.63 15.68
CA GLY A 42 6.81 -1.06 14.66
C GLY A 42 6.10 -0.03 13.78
N PRO A 43 6.82 0.55 12.80
CA PRO A 43 6.22 1.42 11.79
C PRO A 43 5.13 0.69 10.99
N SER A 44 4.07 1.41 10.64
CA SER A 44 2.87 0.89 9.99
C SER A 44 2.53 1.76 8.77
N LEU A 45 2.47 1.18 7.58
CA LEU A 45 2.03 1.90 6.38
C LEU A 45 1.05 1.08 5.57
N TYR A 46 0.14 1.78 4.90
CA TYR A 46 -0.79 1.22 3.93
C TYR A 46 -0.90 2.22 2.77
N PHE A 47 -0.41 1.85 1.60
CA PHE A 47 -0.57 2.63 0.38
C PHE A 47 -1.57 1.97 -0.56
N LEU A 48 -2.36 2.79 -1.24
CA LEU A 48 -3.31 2.39 -2.26
C LEU A 48 -3.06 3.19 -3.54
N ILE A 49 -2.59 2.54 -4.60
CA ILE A 49 -2.42 3.16 -5.91
C ILE A 49 -3.71 2.95 -6.71
N VAL A 50 -4.35 4.04 -7.13
CA VAL A 50 -5.64 4.03 -7.82
C VAL A 50 -5.52 4.56 -9.25
N ALA A 51 -6.34 4.02 -10.15
CA ALA A 51 -6.40 4.42 -11.55
C ALA A 51 -7.10 5.77 -11.75
N ASP A 52 -8.05 6.11 -10.87
CA ASP A 52 -8.86 7.33 -10.96
C ASP A 52 -9.28 7.87 -9.57
N VAL A 53 -9.84 9.07 -9.53
CA VAL A 53 -10.23 9.83 -8.32
C VAL A 53 -11.50 9.31 -7.64
N ASP A 54 -12.18 8.31 -8.21
CA ASP A 54 -13.43 7.74 -7.66
C ASP A 54 -13.21 6.84 -6.43
N PHE A 55 -12.02 6.87 -5.82
CA PHE A 55 -11.71 6.15 -4.58
C PHE A 55 -12.62 6.53 -3.40
N VAL A 56 -13.28 7.68 -3.45
CA VAL A 56 -14.27 8.13 -2.45
C VAL A 56 -15.47 7.18 -2.37
N GLU A 57 -15.78 6.44 -3.44
CA GLU A 57 -16.89 5.50 -3.43
C GLU A 57 -16.69 4.31 -2.50
N TYR A 58 -15.44 3.93 -2.21
CA TYR A 58 -15.07 2.77 -1.40
C TYR A 58 -14.12 3.10 -0.24
N THR A 59 -13.96 4.38 0.07
CA THR A 59 -13.14 4.84 1.20
C THR A 59 -13.87 5.91 2.02
N ASP A 60 -13.47 6.06 3.27
CA ASP A 60 -13.97 7.10 4.17
C ASP A 60 -12.78 7.86 4.77
N PRO A 61 -12.83 9.20 4.90
CA PRO A 61 -11.78 9.96 5.59
C PRO A 61 -11.51 9.40 7.00
N LEU A 62 -10.25 9.15 7.35
CA LEU A 62 -9.88 8.60 8.65
C LEU A 62 -9.42 9.68 9.61
N GLY A 63 -10.38 10.25 10.34
CA GLY A 63 -10.10 11.22 11.40
C GLY A 63 -9.32 12.43 10.88
N ALA A 64 -8.28 12.83 11.62
CA ALA A 64 -7.38 13.93 11.26
C ALA A 64 -6.07 13.46 10.61
N ASN A 65 -5.98 12.17 10.23
CA ASN A 65 -4.75 11.60 9.68
C ASN A 65 -4.53 12.14 8.27
N THR A 66 -3.35 12.70 8.05
CA THR A 66 -3.00 13.38 6.79
C THR A 66 -1.59 13.04 6.34
N TRP A 67 -1.41 12.96 5.02
CA TRP A 67 -0.12 12.93 4.39
C TRP A 67 0.40 14.36 4.17
N PRO A 68 1.62 14.71 4.61
CA PRO A 68 2.19 16.06 4.47
C PRO A 68 2.53 16.46 3.01
N ILE A 69 1.52 16.79 2.20
CA ILE A 69 1.69 17.10 0.77
C ILE A 69 2.62 18.29 0.48
N ASP A 70 2.71 19.28 1.39
CA ASP A 70 3.64 20.40 1.26
C ASP A 70 5.11 19.99 1.32
N ARG A 71 5.40 18.85 1.98
CA ARG A 71 6.75 18.26 2.07
C ARG A 71 6.99 17.22 0.99
N CYS A 72 5.94 16.48 0.63
CA CYS A 72 6.02 15.37 -0.31
C CYS A 72 4.65 15.12 -0.95
N GLY A 73 4.35 15.78 -2.07
CA GLY A 73 3.07 15.62 -2.78
C GLY A 73 3.09 14.52 -3.85
N VAL A 74 4.27 14.06 -4.27
CA VAL A 74 4.44 13.13 -5.38
C VAL A 74 5.50 12.08 -5.05
N VAL A 75 5.17 10.79 -5.26
CA VAL A 75 6.04 9.65 -4.90
C VAL A 75 7.44 9.73 -5.52
N SER A 76 7.54 10.16 -6.78
CA SER A 76 8.78 10.15 -7.55
C SER A 76 9.54 11.48 -7.58
N GLU A 77 9.10 12.50 -6.86
CA GLU A 77 9.74 13.83 -6.90
C GLU A 77 11.11 13.83 -6.21
N SER A 78 11.23 13.18 -5.05
CA SER A 78 12.50 13.01 -4.36
C SER A 78 12.44 11.85 -3.35
N ALA A 79 13.44 10.96 -3.40
CA ALA A 79 13.45 9.74 -2.60
C ALA A 79 13.72 9.99 -1.10
N GLU A 80 14.66 10.88 -0.75
CA GLU A 80 15.02 11.13 0.66
C GLU A 80 13.86 11.79 1.44
N PRO A 81 13.23 12.89 0.94
CA PRO A 81 12.07 13.48 1.61
C PRO A 81 10.89 12.53 1.70
N PHE A 82 10.71 11.64 0.70
CA PHE A 82 9.65 10.63 0.73
C PHE A 82 9.84 9.66 1.90
N VAL A 83 11.06 9.11 2.09
CA VAL A 83 11.35 8.19 3.20
C VAL A 83 11.17 8.88 4.56
N ASP A 84 11.60 10.12 4.69
CA ASP A 84 11.46 10.87 5.95
C ASP A 84 9.99 11.14 6.30
N VAL A 85 9.19 11.58 5.33
CA VAL A 85 7.74 11.78 5.52
C VAL A 85 7.04 10.45 5.80
N ALA A 86 7.38 9.39 5.06
CA ALA A 86 6.84 8.06 5.28
C ALA A 86 7.17 7.56 6.70
N ARG A 87 8.39 7.82 7.21
CA ARG A 87 8.78 7.48 8.58
C ARG A 87 7.89 8.20 9.60
N ASP A 88 7.70 9.50 9.46
CA ASP A 88 6.85 10.30 10.37
C ASP A 88 5.42 9.75 10.40
N VAL A 89 4.84 9.51 9.22
CA VAL A 89 3.48 8.97 9.07
C VAL A 89 3.38 7.56 9.64
N ALA A 90 4.37 6.70 9.38
CA ALA A 90 4.34 5.30 9.79
C ALA A 90 4.26 5.08 11.31
N PHE A 91 4.76 6.04 12.10
CA PHE A 91 4.74 5.97 13.56
C PHE A 91 3.58 6.72 14.21
N SER A 92 2.90 7.60 13.47
CA SER A 92 1.95 8.57 14.05
C SER A 92 0.53 8.48 13.51
N CYS A 93 0.36 7.86 12.33
CA CYS A 93 -0.91 7.82 11.62
C CYS A 93 -1.35 6.38 11.38
N ASP A 94 -2.66 6.23 11.17
CA ASP A 94 -3.29 5.01 10.71
C ASP A 94 -4.11 5.31 9.45
N GLY A 95 -4.45 4.28 8.68
CA GLY A 95 -5.19 4.38 7.42
C GLY A 95 -4.34 4.27 6.17
N ALA A 96 -5.04 4.21 5.04
CA ALA A 96 -4.45 4.15 3.72
C ALA A 96 -4.07 5.54 3.22
N VAL A 97 -2.87 5.65 2.67
CA VAL A 97 -2.41 6.77 1.85
C VAL A 97 -2.80 6.47 0.41
N VAL A 98 -3.59 7.35 -0.20
CA VAL A 98 -4.05 7.18 -1.59
C VAL A 98 -3.06 7.86 -2.54
N VAL A 99 -2.65 7.13 -3.57
CA VAL A 99 -1.71 7.56 -4.60
C VAL A 99 -2.39 7.40 -5.95
N ALA A 100 -2.46 8.46 -6.74
CA ALA A 100 -2.98 8.38 -8.11
C ALA A 100 -1.97 7.68 -9.04
N ALA A 101 -2.44 7.23 -10.21
CA ALA A 101 -1.62 6.53 -11.20
C ALA A 101 -0.39 7.34 -11.67
N ASP A 102 -0.45 8.68 -11.59
CA ASP A 102 0.65 9.59 -11.92
C ASP A 102 1.62 9.85 -10.75
N GLY A 103 1.38 9.24 -9.59
CA GLY A 103 2.21 9.34 -8.39
C GLY A 103 1.79 10.46 -7.44
N THR A 104 0.74 11.23 -7.75
CA THR A 104 0.22 12.27 -6.85
C THR A 104 -0.40 11.65 -5.60
N ILE A 105 -0.03 12.17 -4.43
CA ILE A 105 -0.49 11.67 -3.12
C ILE A 105 -1.63 12.55 -2.61
N GLN A 106 -2.72 11.91 -2.15
CA GLN A 106 -3.84 12.62 -1.53
C GLN A 106 -3.51 12.98 -0.08
N GLU A 107 -3.80 14.23 0.31
CA GLU A 107 -3.54 14.72 1.67
C GLU A 107 -4.34 13.94 2.72
N GLN A 108 -5.63 13.68 2.47
CA GLN A 108 -6.48 12.98 3.43
C GLN A 108 -6.20 11.47 3.40
N MET A 109 -5.76 10.92 4.54
CA MET A 109 -5.68 9.46 4.71
C MET A 109 -7.08 8.87 4.94
N VAL A 110 -7.28 7.64 4.48
CA VAL A 110 -8.62 7.04 4.41
C VAL A 110 -8.69 5.66 5.05
N ARG A 111 -9.87 5.30 5.54
CA ARG A 111 -10.26 3.93 5.83
C ARG A 111 -10.82 3.31 4.55
N VAL A 112 -10.30 2.14 4.20
CA VAL A 112 -10.81 1.37 3.06
C VAL A 112 -11.98 0.51 3.51
N ARG A 113 -13.09 0.55 2.77
CA ARG A 113 -14.23 -0.34 2.98
C ARG A 113 -13.97 -1.65 2.26
N SER A 114 -14.21 -2.77 2.94
CA SER A 114 -14.17 -4.08 2.29
C SER A 114 -15.19 -4.10 1.14
N PRO A 115 -14.81 -4.59 -0.05
CA PRO A 115 -15.75 -4.81 -1.14
C PRO A 115 -16.84 -5.79 -0.71
N SER A 116 -18.06 -5.58 -1.21
CA SER A 116 -19.12 -6.57 -1.07
C SER A 116 -18.81 -7.82 -1.91
N PRO A 117 -19.40 -8.99 -1.60
CA PRO A 117 -19.21 -10.20 -2.40
C PRO A 117 -19.57 -10.06 -3.88
N GLU A 118 -20.41 -9.07 -4.24
CA GLU A 118 -20.80 -8.78 -5.62
C GLU A 118 -19.77 -7.92 -6.37
N GLU A 119 -18.95 -7.15 -5.64
CA GLU A 119 -17.88 -6.29 -6.18
C GLU A 119 -16.54 -7.02 -6.28
N MET A 120 -16.39 -8.15 -5.58
CA MET A 120 -15.24 -9.03 -5.71
C MET A 120 -15.38 -9.79 -7.04
N ASP A 121 -14.89 -9.20 -8.14
CA ASP A 121 -14.90 -9.78 -9.49
C ASP A 121 -13.87 -10.92 -9.64
N THR A 122 -13.92 -11.87 -8.70
CA THR A 122 -13.07 -13.06 -8.68
C THR A 122 -13.97 -14.28 -8.53
N ASP A 123 -14.06 -15.06 -9.61
CA ASP A 123 -14.68 -16.40 -9.60
C ASP A 123 -13.94 -17.36 -8.65
N GLU A 124 -12.70 -17.03 -8.23
CA GLU A 124 -11.93 -17.74 -7.22
C GLU A 124 -12.12 -17.14 -5.83
N ALA A 125 -12.34 -18.00 -4.83
CA ALA A 125 -12.30 -17.59 -3.44
C ALA A 125 -10.89 -17.11 -3.09
N LEU A 126 -10.78 -15.88 -2.57
CA LEU A 126 -9.52 -15.36 -2.04
C LEU A 126 -8.96 -16.32 -0.98
N SER A 127 -7.68 -16.65 -1.11
CA SER A 127 -6.95 -17.41 -0.10
C SER A 127 -6.40 -16.44 0.94
N TYR A 128 -6.78 -16.64 2.20
CA TYR A 128 -6.32 -15.83 3.32
C TYR A 128 -5.32 -16.62 4.18
N PRO A 129 -4.03 -16.28 4.14
CA PRO A 129 -3.04 -16.86 5.04
C PRO A 129 -3.27 -16.46 6.50
N ASP A 130 -3.00 -17.37 7.43
CA ASP A 130 -3.20 -17.16 8.88
C ASP A 130 -2.38 -16.01 9.49
N TRP A 131 -1.31 -15.58 8.81
CA TRP A 131 -0.48 -14.45 9.26
C TRP A 131 -1.07 -13.08 8.91
N MET A 132 -2.08 -13.01 8.04
CA MET A 132 -2.64 -11.73 7.59
C MET A 132 -3.48 -11.07 8.69
N GLY A 133 -2.95 -10.00 9.27
CA GLY A 133 -3.73 -9.06 10.09
C GLY A 133 -4.75 -8.25 9.27
N THR A 134 -5.58 -7.45 9.95
CA THR A 134 -6.68 -6.68 9.35
C THR A 134 -6.28 -5.80 8.17
N LYS A 135 -5.11 -5.16 8.25
CA LYS A 135 -4.57 -4.33 7.17
C LYS A 135 -4.28 -5.14 5.90
N HIS A 136 -3.68 -6.33 6.05
CA HIS A 136 -3.37 -7.21 4.93
C HIS A 136 -4.65 -7.74 4.27
N LEU A 137 -5.65 -8.12 5.07
CA LEU A 137 -6.95 -8.53 4.56
C LEU A 137 -7.63 -7.42 3.77
N SER A 138 -7.66 -6.20 4.32
CA SER A 138 -8.20 -5.02 3.63
C SER A 138 -7.48 -4.74 2.31
N ALA A 139 -6.15 -4.84 2.29
CA ALA A 139 -5.34 -4.63 1.09
C ALA A 139 -5.56 -5.72 0.03
N LEU A 140 -5.68 -6.98 0.45
CA LEU A 140 -5.95 -8.10 -0.44
C LEU A 140 -7.34 -7.97 -1.07
N GLU A 141 -8.37 -7.72 -0.27
CA GLU A 141 -9.73 -7.57 -0.75
C GLU A 141 -9.87 -6.37 -1.69
N ILE A 142 -9.36 -5.19 -1.31
CA ILE A 142 -9.51 -3.99 -2.15
C ILE A 142 -8.73 -4.10 -3.47
N SER A 143 -7.64 -4.89 -3.50
CA SER A 143 -6.87 -5.12 -4.72
C SER A 143 -7.65 -5.90 -5.80
N THR A 144 -8.84 -6.42 -5.49
CA THR A 144 -9.72 -7.05 -6.50
C THR A 144 -10.49 -6.03 -7.34
N ARG A 145 -10.57 -4.77 -6.91
CA ARG A 145 -11.25 -3.70 -7.66
C ARG A 145 -10.43 -3.29 -8.88
N GLU A 146 -11.09 -3.10 -10.02
CA GLU A 146 -10.44 -2.65 -11.25
C GLU A 146 -9.79 -1.26 -11.11
N GLU A 147 -10.33 -0.41 -10.22
CA GLU A 147 -9.80 0.92 -9.96
C GLU A 147 -8.52 0.90 -9.12
N VAL A 148 -8.18 -0.22 -8.48
CA VAL A 148 -6.98 -0.36 -7.65
C VAL A 148 -5.87 -1.00 -8.47
N LEU A 149 -4.84 -0.21 -8.75
CA LEU A 149 -3.66 -0.68 -9.49
C LEU A 149 -2.75 -1.49 -8.60
N TRP A 150 -2.53 -1.05 -7.35
CA TRP A 150 -1.70 -1.75 -6.38
C TRP A 150 -2.11 -1.38 -4.95
N ALA A 151 -1.91 -2.29 -4.01
CA ALA A 151 -1.81 -1.93 -2.60
C ALA A 151 -0.45 -2.38 -2.02
N VAL A 152 0.10 -1.62 -1.07
CA VAL A 152 1.36 -1.96 -0.39
C VAL A 152 1.17 -1.77 1.11
N THR A 153 1.56 -2.75 1.91
CA THR A 153 1.49 -2.68 3.37
C THR A 153 2.86 -2.86 4.01
N LEU A 154 3.07 -2.17 5.13
CA LEU A 154 4.08 -2.45 6.14
C LEU A 154 3.37 -2.86 7.43
N SER A 155 3.67 -4.06 7.90
CA SER A 155 3.12 -4.63 9.13
C SER A 155 3.79 -4.01 10.36
N GLU A 156 2.98 -3.54 11.31
CA GLU A 156 3.47 -3.03 12.59
C GLU A 156 3.89 -4.14 13.57
N GLU A 157 3.55 -5.39 13.26
CA GLU A 157 3.79 -6.54 14.13
C GLU A 157 5.16 -7.20 13.86
N ASP A 158 5.50 -7.38 12.58
CA ASP A 158 6.67 -8.17 12.18
C ASP A 158 7.53 -7.49 11.09
N GLY A 159 7.16 -6.27 10.68
CA GLY A 159 7.86 -5.52 9.65
C GLY A 159 7.70 -6.13 8.25
N ARG A 160 6.78 -7.07 8.06
CA ARG A 160 6.51 -7.66 6.75
C ARG A 160 6.02 -6.60 5.78
N VAL A 161 6.64 -6.58 4.61
CA VAL A 161 6.21 -5.75 3.50
C VAL A 161 5.45 -6.62 2.51
N THR A 162 4.26 -6.21 2.10
CA THR A 162 3.44 -6.97 1.15
C THR A 162 2.90 -6.06 0.07
N SER A 163 3.01 -6.48 -1.19
CA SER A 163 2.32 -5.82 -2.31
C SER A 163 1.17 -6.69 -2.80
N PHE A 164 0.05 -6.07 -3.17
CA PHE A 164 -1.19 -6.73 -3.60
C PHE A 164 -1.62 -6.21 -4.96
N LEU A 165 -2.13 -7.11 -5.79
CA LEU A 165 -2.63 -6.84 -7.14
C LEU A 165 -3.65 -7.91 -7.51
N ASN A 166 -4.83 -7.53 -8.01
CA ASN A 166 -5.83 -8.44 -8.54
C ASN A 166 -6.17 -9.62 -7.60
N GLY A 167 -6.31 -9.36 -6.30
CA GLY A 167 -6.61 -10.41 -5.31
C GLY A 167 -5.45 -11.39 -5.05
N THR A 168 -4.25 -11.11 -5.56
CA THR A 168 -3.03 -11.84 -5.21
C THR A 168 -2.06 -10.94 -4.45
N TYR A 169 -1.05 -11.54 -3.85
CA TYR A 169 -0.06 -10.83 -3.06
C TYR A 169 1.34 -11.39 -3.25
N LYS A 170 2.33 -10.55 -2.95
CA LYS A 170 3.72 -10.94 -2.80
C LYS A 170 4.27 -10.32 -1.52
N ASP A 171 4.70 -11.16 -0.60
CA ASP A 171 5.26 -10.72 0.67
C ASP A 171 6.79 -10.84 0.71
N TYR A 172 7.38 -9.99 1.53
CA TYR A 172 8.81 -9.83 1.73
C TYR A 172 9.07 -9.80 3.23
N PRO A 173 9.46 -10.95 3.82
CA PRO A 173 9.93 -10.99 5.20
C PRO A 173 11.15 -10.09 5.37
N ARG A 174 11.35 -9.55 6.58
CA ARG A 174 12.40 -8.58 6.94
C ARG A 174 13.83 -8.96 6.56
N GLU A 175 14.14 -10.21 6.20
CA GLU A 175 15.50 -10.71 6.01
C GLU A 175 16.32 -10.00 4.90
N GLY A 176 15.75 -9.07 4.12
CA GLY A 176 16.49 -8.12 3.29
C GLY A 176 15.63 -7.28 2.34
N ILE A 177 16.20 -6.18 1.81
CA ILE A 177 15.61 -5.40 0.71
C ILE A 177 15.57 -6.25 -0.56
N GLY A 178 14.44 -6.26 -1.27
CA GLY A 178 14.34 -6.92 -2.57
C GLY A 178 14.42 -8.45 -2.50
N GLY A 179 13.80 -9.07 -1.48
CA GLY A 179 13.70 -10.52 -1.29
C GLY A 179 13.32 -11.31 -2.57
N ARG A 180 13.59 -12.63 -2.55
CA ARG A 180 13.70 -13.53 -3.73
C ARG A 180 12.80 -13.12 -4.91
N TRP A 181 13.43 -12.58 -5.94
CA TRP A 181 12.81 -12.37 -7.24
C TRP A 181 12.69 -13.74 -7.93
N ARG A 182 11.45 -14.29 -7.93
CA ARG A 182 11.01 -15.62 -8.43
C ARG A 182 11.14 -16.79 -7.43
N PRO A 183 10.05 -17.22 -6.76
CA PRO A 183 9.92 -18.62 -6.38
C PRO A 183 9.74 -19.47 -7.66
N GLU A 184 10.32 -20.66 -7.68
CA GLU A 184 10.11 -21.66 -8.74
C GLU A 184 8.65 -22.11 -8.85
#